data_AF-A0A955REQ3-F1
#
_entry.id   AF-A0A955REQ3-F1
#
_cell.length_a   1.000
_cell.length_b   1.000
_cell.length_c   1.000
_cell.angle_alpha   90.00
_cell.angle_beta   90.00
_cell.angle_gamma   90.00
#
_symmetry.space_group_name_H-M   'P 1'
#
loop_
_entity.id
_entity.type
_entity.pdbx_description
1 polymer ?
#
loop_
_entity_poly.entity_id
_entity_poly.type
_entity_poly.pdbx_seq_one_letter_code
_entity_poly.pdbx_strand_id
1 'polypeptide(L)'
;MPFIRRVARRMGVPEADLDDAVQETMLAAMTSAHTFEAGRHERAWLFGIARNCARRVFRRAREVAFAEPPEQAVSGGQQRAVAEQQARSLVHRALDELPEAQ
;
A
#
# COMPACT_ATOMS: atom_id res chain seq x y z
N MET A 1 7.54 -10.82 -1.27
CA MET A 1 7.62 -9.35 -1.00
C MET A 1 6.91 -8.97 0.31
N PRO A 2 7.51 -9.24 1.49
CA PRO A 2 6.86 -9.04 2.79
C PRO A 2 6.49 -7.57 3.09
N PHE A 3 7.28 -6.62 2.59
CA PHE A 3 7.06 -5.19 2.77
C PHE A 3 5.76 -4.71 2.09
N ILE A 4 5.59 -5.01 0.80
CA ILE A 4 4.42 -4.59 0.01
C ILE A 4 3.13 -5.21 0.57
N ARG A 5 3.16 -6.51 0.90
CA ARG A 5 2.02 -7.20 1.54
C ARG A 5 1.61 -6.52 2.85
N ARG A 6 2.59 -6.13 3.68
CA ARG A 6 2.33 -5.44 4.96
C ARG A 6 1.72 -4.05 4.75
N VAL A 7 2.16 -3.32 3.72
CA VAL A 7 1.56 -2.03 3.33
C VAL A 7 0.12 -2.23 2.87
N ALA A 8 -0.12 -3.16 1.95
CA ALA A 8 -1.45 -3.44 1.42
C ALA A 8 -2.45 -3.85 2.51
N ARG A 9 -2.08 -4.80 3.40
CA ARG A 9 -2.93 -5.24 4.52
C ARG A 9 -3.31 -4.07 5.44
N ARG A 10 -2.37 -3.15 5.71
CA ARG A 10 -2.64 -1.98 6.56
C ARG A 10 -3.49 -0.91 5.88
N MET A 11 -3.51 -0.90 4.56
CA MET A 11 -4.41 -0.05 3.78
C MET A 11 -5.84 -0.64 3.68
N GLY A 12 -6.11 -1.78 4.34
CA GLY A 12 -7.42 -2.41 4.38
C GLY A 12 -7.70 -3.33 3.20
N VAL A 13 -6.70 -3.66 2.38
CA VAL A 13 -6.86 -4.64 1.29
C VAL A 13 -7.24 -5.99 1.89
N PRO A 14 -8.34 -6.63 1.45
CA PRO A 14 -8.74 -7.96 1.90
C PRO A 14 -7.64 -9.00 1.66
N GLU A 15 -7.60 -10.05 2.49
CA GLU A 15 -6.54 -11.08 2.40
C GLU A 15 -6.49 -11.73 1.00
N ALA A 16 -7.65 -11.96 0.39
CA ALA A 16 -7.78 -12.52 -0.95
C ALA A 16 -7.16 -11.65 -2.05
N ASP A 17 -7.11 -10.33 -1.85
CA ASP A 17 -6.61 -9.36 -2.84
C ASP A 17 -5.17 -8.89 -2.54
N LEU A 18 -4.53 -9.41 -1.47
CA LEU A 18 -3.17 -9.00 -1.13
C LEU A 18 -2.14 -9.39 -2.18
N ASP A 19 -2.34 -10.53 -2.83
CA ASP A 19 -1.43 -11.02 -3.88
C ASP A 19 -1.52 -10.13 -5.12
N ASP A 20 -2.73 -9.70 -5.48
CA ASP A 20 -2.98 -8.73 -6.55
C ASP A 20 -2.34 -7.38 -6.24
N ALA A 21 -2.48 -6.88 -5.01
CA ALA A 21 -1.83 -5.64 -4.60
C ALA A 21 -0.30 -5.73 -4.67
N VAL A 22 0.28 -6.89 -4.34
CA VAL A 22 1.73 -7.13 -4.50
C VAL A 22 2.12 -7.13 -5.98
N GLN A 23 1.39 -7.85 -6.82
CA GLN A 23 1.68 -7.95 -8.25
C GLN A 23 1.58 -6.59 -8.95
N GLU A 24 0.49 -5.85 -8.73
CA GLU A 24 0.30 -4.51 -9.29
C GLU A 24 1.41 -3.55 -8.88
N THR A 25 1.88 -3.64 -7.64
CA THR A 25 2.99 -2.82 -7.14
C THR A 25 4.29 -3.14 -7.87
N MET A 26 4.59 -4.43 -8.07
CA MET A 26 5.81 -4.83 -8.77
C MET A 26 5.79 -4.41 -10.23
N LEU A 27 4.67 -4.61 -10.93
CA LEU A 27 4.49 -4.17 -12.31
C LEU A 27 4.65 -2.65 -12.46
N ALA A 28 4.02 -1.89 -11.55
CA ALA A 28 4.16 -0.44 -11.52
C ALA A 28 5.60 0.00 -11.22
N ALA A 29 6.28 -0.65 -10.26
CA ALA A 29 7.68 -0.36 -9.95
C ALA A 29 8.60 -0.63 -11.14
N MET A 30 8.47 -1.78 -11.81
CA MET A 30 9.27 -2.09 -13.00
C MET A 30 9.03 -1.08 -14.13
N THR A 31 7.78 -0.66 -14.33
CA THR A 31 7.43 0.31 -15.38
C THR A 31 7.95 1.71 -15.05
N SER A 32 7.89 2.11 -13.78
CA SER A 32 8.32 3.41 -13.29
C SER A 32 9.80 3.47 -12.90
N ALA A 33 10.58 2.40 -13.08
CA ALA A 33 11.97 2.33 -12.62
C ALA A 33 12.84 3.49 -13.18
N HIS A 34 12.56 3.95 -14.39
CA HIS A 34 13.23 5.09 -15.02
C HIS A 34 12.99 6.44 -14.32
N THR A 35 11.97 6.54 -13.46
CA THR A 35 11.66 7.74 -12.66
C THR A 35 12.38 7.76 -11.31
N PHE A 36 13.12 6.70 -10.99
CA PHE A 36 13.87 6.65 -9.76
C PHE A 36 15.12 7.51 -9.88
N GLU A 37 15.22 8.51 -9.00
CA GLU A 37 16.37 9.41 -8.91
C GLU A 37 17.41 8.84 -7.95
N ALA A 38 18.67 8.76 -8.40
CA ALA A 38 19.79 8.36 -7.56
C ALA A 38 19.91 9.31 -6.35
N GLY A 39 20.00 8.74 -5.14
CA GLY A 39 19.98 9.49 -3.87
C GLY A 39 18.62 9.54 -3.19
N ARG A 40 17.53 9.14 -3.86
CA ARG A 40 16.24 8.90 -3.21
C ARG A 40 16.24 7.55 -2.49
N HIS A 41 15.59 7.48 -1.32
CA HIS A 41 15.47 6.22 -0.61
C HIS A 41 14.54 5.23 -1.37
N GLU A 42 15.10 4.16 -1.91
CA GLU A 42 14.39 3.16 -2.74
C GLU A 42 13.10 2.64 -2.09
N ARG A 43 13.15 2.36 -0.78
CA ARG A 43 11.97 1.87 -0.04
C ARG A 43 10.87 2.92 0.07
N ALA A 44 11.21 4.20 0.15
CA ALA A 44 10.23 5.28 0.20
C ALA A 44 9.57 5.49 -1.18
N TRP A 45 10.35 5.34 -2.26
CA TRP A 45 9.82 5.32 -3.62
C TRP A 45 8.87 4.12 -3.84
N LEU A 46 9.31 2.91 -3.49
CA LEU A 46 8.51 1.69 -3.59
C LEU A 46 7.25 1.76 -2.71
N PHE A 47 7.34 2.36 -1.52
CA PHE A 47 6.18 2.60 -0.66
C PHE A 47 5.11 3.46 -1.33
N GLY A 48 5.52 4.55 -2.00
CA GLY A 48 4.59 5.43 -2.73
C GLY A 48 3.80 4.65 -3.78
N ILE A 49 4.49 3.77 -4.52
CA ILE A 49 3.88 2.89 -5.52
C ILE A 49 2.93 1.89 -4.83
N ALA A 50 3.40 1.18 -3.79
CA ALA A 50 2.62 0.20 -3.04
C ALA A 50 1.33 0.80 -2.45
N ARG A 51 1.42 2.01 -1.90
CA ARG A 51 0.27 2.74 -1.35
C ARG A 51 -0.77 3.05 -2.43
N ASN A 52 -0.33 3.47 -3.62
CA ASN A 52 -1.23 3.79 -4.72
C ASN A 52 -1.92 2.54 -5.26
N CYS A 53 -1.19 1.44 -5.44
CA CYS A 53 -1.74 0.16 -5.87
C CYS A 53 -2.73 -0.39 -4.82
N ALA A 54 -2.34 -0.42 -3.54
CA ALA A 54 -3.22 -0.89 -2.46
C ALA A 54 -4.55 -0.10 -2.39
N ARG A 55 -4.51 1.22 -2.61
CA ARG A 55 -5.73 2.04 -2.67
C ARG A 55 -6.64 1.68 -3.84
N ARG A 56 -6.06 1.37 -5.01
CA ARG A 56 -6.81 0.95 -6.18
C ARG A 56 -7.47 -0.40 -5.95
N VAL A 57 -6.72 -1.37 -5.44
CA VAL A 57 -7.21 -2.71 -5.11
C VAL A 57 -8.32 -2.64 -4.06
N PHE A 58 -8.11 -1.91 -2.97
CA PHE A 58 -9.12 -1.72 -1.93
C PHE A 58 -10.42 -1.12 -2.48
N ARG A 59 -10.33 -0.10 -3.35
CA ARG A 59 -11.52 0.50 -3.96
C ARG A 59 -12.26 -0.51 -4.84
N ARG A 60 -11.53 -1.27 -5.66
CA ARG A 60 -12.11 -2.33 -6.50
C ARG A 60 -12.81 -3.40 -5.66
N ALA A 61 -12.16 -3.87 -4.60
CA ALA A 61 -12.74 -4.86 -3.69
C ALA A 61 -14.04 -4.35 -3.05
N ARG A 62 -14.09 -3.06 -2.68
CA ARG A 62 -15.32 -2.43 -2.19
C ARG A 62 -16.40 -2.39 -3.27
N GLU A 63 -16.10 -1.94 -4.48
CA GLU A 63 -17.07 -1.87 -5.58
C GLU A 63 -17.68 -3.24 -5.89
N VAL A 64 -16.88 -4.31 -5.85
CA VAL A 64 -17.36 -5.70 -5.98
C VAL A 64 -18.28 -6.06 -4.81
N ALA A 65 -17.92 -5.69 -3.58
CA ALA A 65 -18.77 -5.93 -2.41
C ALA A 65 -20.07 -5.11 -2.40
N PHE A 66 -20.12 -3.93 -3.05
CA PHE A 66 -21.33 -3.11 -3.21
C PHE A 66 -22.25 -3.59 -4.36
N ALA A 67 -21.76 -4.48 -5.23
CA ALA A 67 -22.60 -5.13 -6.25
C ALA A 67 -23.53 -6.18 -5.65
N GLU A 68 -23.23 -6.67 -4.43
CA GLU A 68 -24.18 -7.28 -3.50
C GLU A 68 -24.65 -6.22 -2.49
N PRO A 69 -25.93 -6.16 -2.10
CA PRO A 69 -26.44 -5.05 -1.29
C PRO A 69 -25.78 -5.02 0.10
N PRO A 70 -25.06 -3.95 0.49
CA PRO A 70 -24.35 -3.93 1.76
C PRO A 70 -25.15 -3.17 2.83
N GLU A 71 -25.35 -3.83 3.97
CA GLU A 71 -25.69 -3.14 5.20
C GLU A 71 -24.47 -2.35 5.71
N GLN A 72 -24.68 -1.05 5.92
CA GLN A 72 -23.88 -0.12 6.72
C GLN A 72 -22.56 0.41 6.11
N ALA A 73 -22.70 1.48 5.32
CA ALA A 73 -21.60 2.36 4.94
C ALA A 73 -21.48 3.55 5.92
N VAL A 74 -20.65 3.40 6.96
CA VAL A 74 -20.17 4.54 7.77
C VAL A 74 -18.69 4.32 8.06
N SER A 75 -17.82 5.33 7.84
CA SER A 75 -16.36 5.36 8.17
C SER A 75 -15.34 5.37 7.00
N GLY A 76 -15.67 5.89 5.81
CA GLY A 76 -14.67 6.02 4.72
C GLY A 76 -13.58 7.08 4.97
N GLY A 77 -13.89 8.17 5.69
CA GLY A 77 -12.99 9.32 5.89
C GLY A 77 -11.99 9.14 7.04
N GLN A 78 -12.45 8.67 8.20
CA GLN A 78 -11.60 8.42 9.37
C GLN A 78 -10.60 7.28 9.13
N GLN A 79 -11.03 6.20 8.48
CA GLN A 79 -10.14 5.10 8.10
C GLN A 79 -8.99 5.56 7.21
N ARG A 80 -9.25 6.52 6.30
CA ARG A 80 -8.22 7.05 5.38
C ARG A 80 -7.15 7.85 6.10
N ALA A 81 -7.54 8.70 7.06
CA ALA A 81 -6.60 9.48 7.88
C ALA A 81 -5.77 8.56 8.80
N VAL A 82 -6.42 7.56 9.42
CA VAL A 82 -5.76 6.56 10.26
C VAL A 82 -4.79 5.71 9.44
N ALA A 83 -5.18 5.24 8.27
CA ALA A 83 -4.31 4.47 7.37
C ALA A 83 -3.10 5.29 6.92
N GLU A 84 -3.28 6.58 6.62
CA GLU A 84 -2.20 7.49 6.23
C GLU A 84 -1.19 7.73 7.36
N GLN A 85 -1.68 7.92 8.59
CA GLN A 85 -0.83 8.09 9.77
C GLN A 85 -0.11 6.80 10.16
N GLN A 86 -0.80 5.66 10.11
CA GLN A 86 -0.19 4.35 10.32
C GLN A 86 0.89 4.10 9.28
N ALA A 87 0.61 4.34 7.99
CA ALA A 87 1.57 4.12 6.92
C ALA A 87 2.83 4.99 7.09
N ARG A 88 2.69 6.23 7.56
CA ARG A 88 3.82 7.11 7.87
C ARG A 88 4.65 6.63 9.07
N SER A 89 4.00 6.16 10.14
CA SER A 89 4.70 5.58 11.31
C SER A 89 5.52 4.33 10.95
N LEU A 90 5.12 3.61 9.91
CA LEU A 90 5.79 2.39 9.47
C LEU A 90 6.94 2.62 8.54
N VAL A 91 6.90 3.74 7.80
CA VAL A 91 8.10 4.28 7.16
C VAL A 91 9.15 4.54 8.23
N HIS A 92 8.81 5.26 9.30
CA HIS A 92 9.75 5.49 10.39
C HIS A 92 10.27 4.18 11.00
N ARG A 93 9.41 3.28 11.48
CA ARG A 93 9.89 2.00 12.06
C ARG A 93 10.67 1.12 11.10
N ALA A 94 10.22 0.98 9.84
CA ALA A 94 10.91 0.13 8.88
C ALA A 94 12.19 0.77 8.34
N LEU A 95 12.41 2.07 8.54
CA LEU A 95 13.70 2.73 8.33
C LEU A 95 14.58 2.59 9.59
N ASP A 96 14.01 2.68 10.79
CA ASP A 96 14.71 2.57 12.08
C ASP A 96 15.21 1.15 12.37
N GLU A 97 14.52 0.11 11.88
CA GLU A 97 14.87 -1.31 12.10
C GLU A 97 15.89 -1.87 11.08
N LEU A 98 16.48 -1.03 10.21
CA LEU A 98 17.46 -1.46 9.22
C LEU A 98 18.89 -1.08 9.66
N PRO A 99 19.84 -2.03 9.69
CA PRO A 99 21.24 -1.69 9.88
C PRO A 99 21.71 -0.82 8.71
N GLU A 100 22.53 0.20 9.02
CA GLU A 100 23.22 0.98 7.99
C GLU A 100 23.93 0.00 7.05
N ALA A 101 23.58 0.04 5.78
CA ALA A 101 24.30 -0.73 4.77
C ALA A 101 25.76 -0.23 4.78
N GLN A 102 26.65 -1.03 5.37
CA GLN A 102 28.10 -0.92 5.22
C GLN A 102 28.50 -1.21 3.78
#